data_AF-A0A6P0CDB7-F1
#
_entry.id   AF-A0A6P0CDB7-F1
#
_cell.length_a   1.000
_cell.length_b   1.000
_cell.length_c   1.000
_cell.angle_alpha   90.00
_cell.angle_beta   90.00
_cell.angle_gamma   90.00
#
_symmetry.space_group_name_H-M   'P 1'
#
loop_
_entity.id
_entity.type
_entity.pdbx_description
1 polymer ?
#
loop_
_entity_poly.entity_id
_entity_poly.type
_entity_poly.pdbx_seq_one_letter_code
_entity_poly.pdbx_strand_id
1 'polypeptide(L)'
;MLLYALSFLLNATLTFTVSLGIWRDHPGITEVYGGDTPARRILMCIYIAIGAISLYALGQMVAGNVDVARNVALTLFPLQIIYKVLTAAAVRVLHPVVIANLCVVALLSLTLLAG
;
A
#
# COMPACT_ATOMS: atom_id res chain seq x y z
N MET A 1 -16.14 -9.33 3.36
CA MET A 1 -15.31 -9.37 4.60
C MET A 1 -13.93 -9.96 4.40
N LEU A 2 -13.80 -11.19 3.89
CA LEU A 2 -12.49 -11.80 3.63
C LEU A 2 -11.60 -10.92 2.70
N LEU A 3 -12.17 -10.39 1.62
CA LEU A 3 -11.44 -9.52 0.68
C LEU A 3 -10.90 -8.23 1.34
N TYR A 4 -11.68 -7.60 2.23
CA TYR A 4 -11.20 -6.44 3.00
C TYR A 4 -10.03 -6.81 3.90
N ALA A 5 -10.14 -7.91 4.64
CA ALA A 5 -9.08 -8.37 5.54
C ALA A 5 -7.79 -8.69 4.76
N LEU A 6 -7.89 -9.40 3.63
CA LEU A 6 -6.76 -9.70 2.75
C LEU A 6 -6.13 -8.42 2.19
N SER A 7 -6.94 -7.46 1.75
CA SER A 7 -6.46 -6.19 1.21
C SER A 7 -5.73 -5.35 2.27
N PHE A 8 -6.27 -5.25 3.49
CA PHE A 8 -5.60 -4.54 4.58
C PHE A 8 -4.30 -5.24 5.02
N LEU A 9 -4.33 -6.57 5.13
CA LEU A 9 -3.15 -7.35 5.49
C LEU A 9 -2.04 -7.21 4.45
N LEU A 10 -2.39 -7.30 3.16
CA LEU A 10 -1.43 -7.12 2.07
C LEU A 10 -0.86 -5.71 2.08
N ASN A 11 -1.71 -4.67 2.21
CA ASN A 11 -1.24 -3.29 2.28
C ASN A 11 -0.27 -3.08 3.44
N ALA A 12 -0.62 -3.53 4.65
CA ALA A 12 0.25 -3.43 5.82
C ALA A 12 1.59 -4.15 5.58
N THR A 13 1.54 -5.41 5.13
CA THR A 13 2.74 -6.22 4.90
C THR A 13 3.67 -5.58 3.87
N LEU A 14 3.15 -5.19 2.71
CA LEU A 14 3.94 -4.59 1.64
C LEU A 14 4.53 -3.24 2.07
N THR A 15 3.71 -2.36 2.64
CA THR A 15 4.16 -1.02 3.02
C THR A 15 5.20 -1.06 4.14
N PHE A 16 5.04 -1.91 5.15
CA PHE A 16 6.07 -2.07 6.19
C PHE A 16 7.33 -2.73 5.66
N THR A 17 7.22 -3.73 4.78
CA THR A 17 8.40 -4.38 4.18
C THR A 17 9.22 -3.39 3.36
N VAL A 18 8.58 -2.60 2.50
CA VAL A 18 9.26 -1.56 1.71
C VAL A 18 9.83 -0.48 2.63
N SER A 19 9.08 -0.05 3.64
CA SER A 19 9.56 0.97 4.59
C SER A 19 10.79 0.50 5.36
N LEU A 20 10.82 -0.76 5.79
CA LEU A 20 11.97 -1.35 6.47
C LEU A 20 13.18 -1.46 5.54
N GLY A 21 12.96 -1.79 4.27
CA GLY A 21 14.01 -1.79 3.26
C GLY A 21 14.59 -0.40 3.02
N ILE A 22 13.75 0.64 2.94
CA ILE A 22 14.20 2.04 2.82
C ILE A 22 14.97 2.48 4.07
N TRP A 23 14.44 2.17 5.26
CA TRP A 23 15.09 2.52 6.54
C TRP A 23 16.50 1.94 6.67
N ARG A 24 16.69 0.71 6.17
CA ARG A 24 17.97 0.00 6.18
C ARG A 24 18.88 0.32 4.99
N ASP A 25 18.44 1.19 4.07
CA ASP A 25 19.13 1.47 2.82
C ASP A 25 19.55 0.18 2.07
N HIS A 26 18.63 -0.79 1.98
CA HIS A 26 18.94 -2.09 1.40
C HIS A 26 19.35 -1.95 -0.08
N PRO A 27 20.38 -2.66 -0.58
CA PRO A 27 20.87 -2.51 -1.96
C PRO A 27 19.77 -2.68 -3.02
N GLY A 28 18.89 -3.67 -2.85
CA GLY A 28 17.75 -3.87 -3.76
C GLY A 28 16.68 -2.77 -3.72
N ILE A 29 16.61 -1.98 -2.64
CA ILE A 29 15.78 -0.77 -2.60
C ILE A 29 16.51 0.36 -3.34
N THR A 30 17.82 0.50 -3.17
CA THR A 30 18.61 1.52 -3.88
C THR A 30 18.62 1.34 -5.39
N GLU A 31 18.66 0.09 -5.87
CA GLU A 31 18.55 -0.24 -7.30
C GLU A 31 17.21 0.22 -7.91
N VAL A 32 16.14 0.18 -7.11
CA VAL A 32 14.77 0.34 -7.59
C VAL A 32 14.20 1.74 -7.30
N TYR A 33 14.52 2.32 -6.15
CA TYR A 33 14.03 3.62 -5.69
C TYR A 33 15.10 4.72 -5.76
N GLY A 34 16.32 4.40 -6.20
CA GLY A 34 17.47 5.30 -6.17
C GLY A 34 18.12 5.41 -4.79
N GLY A 35 19.17 6.22 -4.71
CA GLY A 35 19.96 6.42 -3.48
C GLY A 35 19.21 7.04 -2.31
N ASP A 36 19.88 7.14 -1.16
CA ASP A 36 19.30 7.73 0.04
C ASP A 36 19.10 9.24 -0.11
N THR A 37 17.84 9.62 -0.30
CA THR A 37 17.43 11.01 -0.50
C THR A 37 16.29 11.37 0.46
N PRO A 38 16.12 12.67 0.77
CA PRO A 38 14.97 13.13 1.54
C PRO A 38 13.62 12.68 0.94
N ALA A 39 13.50 12.69 -0.40
CA ALA A 39 12.29 12.22 -1.08
C ALA A 39 11.98 10.75 -0.79
N ARG A 40 12.99 9.88 -0.80
CA ARG A 40 12.85 8.45 -0.49
C ARG A 40 12.43 8.23 0.98
N ARG A 41 12.93 9.04 1.90
CA ARG A 41 12.54 8.99 3.32
C ARG A 41 11.11 9.51 3.56
N ILE A 42 10.68 10.54 2.82
CA ILE A 42 9.28 10.99 2.85
C ILE A 42 8.35 9.89 2.33
N LEU A 43 8.74 9.20 1.25
CA LEU A 43 7.97 8.06 0.72
C LEU A 43 7.83 6.94 1.75
N MET A 44 8.89 6.62 2.48
CA MET A 44 8.83 5.66 3.59
C MET A 44 7.82 6.09 4.66
N CYS A 45 7.80 7.35 5.08
CA CYS A 45 6.81 7.84 6.05
C CYS A 45 5.36 7.66 5.54
N ILE A 46 5.11 7.92 4.25
CA ILE A 46 3.80 7.70 3.63
C ILE A 46 3.43 6.21 3.67
N TYR A 47 4.36 5.31 3.34
CA TYR A 47 4.13 3.87 3.42
C TYR A 47 3.85 3.41 4.85
N ILE A 48 4.61 3.86 5.85
CA ILE A 48 4.35 3.58 7.26
C ILE A 48 2.93 4.03 7.66
N ALA A 49 2.51 5.23 7.25
CA ALA A 49 1.17 5.73 7.55
C ALA A 49 0.08 4.86 6.91
N ILE A 50 0.22 4.47 5.64
CA ILE A 50 -0.70 3.57 4.96
C ILE A 50 -0.78 2.21 5.69
N GLY A 51 0.37 1.66 6.09
CA GLY A 51 0.45 0.41 6.82
C GLY A 51 -0.23 0.48 8.19
N ALA A 52 0.01 1.56 8.94
CA ALA A 52 -0.62 1.80 10.24
C ALA A 52 -2.14 1.93 10.14
N ILE A 53 -2.66 2.68 9.17
CA ILE A 53 -4.10 2.81 8.93
C ILE A 53 -4.71 1.47 8.51
N SER A 54 -3.99 0.68 7.71
CA SER A 54 -4.44 -0.65 7.31
C SER A 54 -4.52 -1.62 8.49
N LEU A 55 -3.53 -1.61 9.40
CA LEU A 55 -3.58 -2.39 10.64
C LEU A 55 -4.71 -1.94 11.57
N TYR A 56 -4.94 -0.63 11.69
CA TYR A 56 -6.06 -0.09 12.45
C TYR A 56 -7.40 -0.62 11.91
N ALA A 57 -7.62 -0.54 10.60
CA ALA A 57 -8.85 -1.06 9.99
C ALA A 57 -9.01 -2.58 10.20
N LEU A 58 -7.92 -3.35 10.09
CA LEU A 58 -7.92 -4.78 10.37
C LEU A 58 -8.28 -5.07 11.84
N GLY A 59 -7.71 -4.31 12.79
CA GLY A 59 -8.06 -4.40 14.20
C GLY A 59 -9.53 -4.11 14.48
N GLN A 60 -10.10 -3.11 13.79
CA GLN A 60 -11.53 -2.80 13.90
C GLN A 60 -12.41 -3.92 13.35
N MET A 61 -12.00 -4.60 12.27
CA MET A 61 -12.72 -5.79 11.79
C MET A 61 -12.72 -6.92 12.82
N VAL A 62 -11.58 -7.18 13.46
CA VAL A 62 -11.46 -8.22 14.50
C VAL A 62 -12.30 -7.88 15.73
N ALA A 63 -12.41 -6.59 16.06
CA ALA A 63 -13.26 -6.10 17.14
C ALA A 63 -14.77 -6.09 16.80
N GLY A 64 -15.17 -6.48 15.60
CA GLY A 64 -16.57 -6.48 15.14
C GLY A 64 -17.06 -5.13 14.58
N ASN A 65 -16.22 -4.10 14.55
CA ASN A 65 -16.53 -2.76 14.04
C ASN A 65 -16.34 -2.68 12.51
N VAL A 66 -17.08 -3.53 11.79
CA VAL A 66 -16.92 -3.74 10.35
C VAL A 66 -17.20 -2.47 9.54
N ASP A 67 -18.16 -1.64 9.96
CA ASP A 67 -18.50 -0.39 9.26
C ASP A 67 -17.34 0.61 9.27
N VAL A 68 -16.59 0.68 10.37
CA VAL A 68 -15.40 1.54 10.47
C VAL A 68 -14.35 1.08 9.47
N ALA A 69 -14.07 -0.23 9.42
CA ALA A 69 -13.11 -0.78 8.47
C ALA A 69 -13.54 -0.56 7.02
N ARG A 70 -14.85 -0.68 6.73
CA ARG A 70 -15.41 -0.40 5.40
C ARG A 70 -15.21 1.06 5.01
N ASN A 71 -15.49 2.00 5.91
CA ASN A 71 -15.29 3.43 5.67
C ASN A 71 -13.81 3.77 5.41
N VAL A 72 -12.90 3.14 6.17
CA VAL A 72 -11.46 3.26 5.92
C VAL A 72 -11.10 2.72 4.54
N ALA A 73 -11.62 1.55 4.14
CA ALA A 73 -11.36 0.99 2.82
C ALA A 73 -11.85 1.90 1.69
N LEU A 74 -13.08 2.44 1.81
CA LEU A 74 -13.68 3.34 0.83
C LEU A 74 -12.93 4.67 0.67
N THR A 75 -12.11 5.05 1.64
CA THR A 75 -11.28 6.27 1.57
C THR A 75 -9.85 5.93 1.13
N LEU A 76 -9.24 4.95 1.79
CA LEU A 76 -7.84 4.61 1.59
C LEU A 76 -7.61 3.92 0.25
N PHE A 77 -8.47 2.98 -0.16
CA PHE A 77 -8.22 2.18 -1.36
C PHE A 77 -8.32 2.99 -2.66
N PRO A 78 -9.32 3.88 -2.86
CA PRO A 78 -9.33 4.74 -4.05
C PRO A 78 -8.09 5.63 -4.16
N LEU A 79 -7.67 6.24 -3.04
CA LEU A 79 -6.43 7.03 -3.00
C LEU A 79 -5.22 6.17 -3.43
N GLN A 80 -5.15 4.93 -2.91
CA GLN A 80 -4.10 3.99 -3.28
C GLN A 80 -4.13 3.61 -4.77
N ILE A 81 -5.31 3.35 -5.31
CA ILE A 81 -5.49 3.01 -6.71
C ILE A 81 -5.01 4.14 -7.61
N ILE A 82 -5.45 5.37 -7.33
CA ILE A 82 -5.09 6.55 -8.11
C ILE A 82 -3.58 6.77 -8.11
N TYR A 83 -2.92 6.82 -6.95
CA TYR A 83 -1.48 7.09 -6.93
C TYR A 83 -0.68 5.98 -7.63
N LYS A 84 -1.07 4.70 -7.46
CA LYS A 84 -0.37 3.56 -8.05
C LYS A 84 -0.48 3.56 -9.58
N VAL A 85 -1.66 3.88 -10.11
CA VAL A 85 -1.88 4.05 -11.55
C VAL A 85 -1.07 5.24 -12.09
N LEU A 86 -1.08 6.39 -11.39
CA LEU A 86 -0.26 7.54 -11.77
C LEU A 86 1.24 7.23 -11.74
N THR A 87 1.69 6.39 -10.80
CA THR A 87 3.09 5.94 -10.73
C THR A 87 3.48 5.13 -11.99
N ALA A 88 2.56 4.34 -12.55
CA ALA A 88 2.80 3.60 -13.78
C ALA A 88 3.10 4.53 -14.98
N ALA A 89 2.38 5.66 -15.05
CA ALA A 89 2.61 6.69 -16.06
C ALA A 89 3.95 7.43 -15.83
N ALA A 90 4.34 7.65 -14.57
CA ALA A 90 5.53 8.42 -14.23
C ALA A 90 6.86 7.64 -14.37
N VAL A 91 6.89 6.35 -14.01
CA VAL A 91 8.15 5.58 -13.84
C VAL A 91 8.41 4.56 -14.96
N ARG A 92 7.39 4.23 -15.77
CA ARG A 92 7.30 3.13 -16.78
C ARG A 92 6.73 1.82 -16.22
N VAL A 93 5.90 1.17 -17.03
CA VAL A 93 5.12 -0.02 -16.66
C VAL A 93 5.98 -1.23 -16.27
N LEU A 94 7.12 -1.42 -16.92
CA LEU A 94 8.02 -2.55 -16.66
C LEU A 94 8.87 -2.39 -15.40
N HIS A 95 8.75 -1.26 -14.69
CA HIS A 95 9.47 -1.07 -13.44
C HIS A 95 8.92 -2.04 -12.36
N PRO A 96 9.76 -2.77 -11.61
CA PRO A 96 9.30 -3.80 -10.66
C PRO A 96 8.26 -3.30 -9.66
N VAL A 97 8.43 -2.05 -9.17
CA VAL A 97 7.49 -1.40 -8.25
C VAL A 97 6.14 -1.15 -8.90
N VAL A 98 6.13 -0.76 -10.18
CA VAL A 98 4.88 -0.50 -10.91
C VAL A 98 4.12 -1.81 -11.09
N ILE A 99 4.79 -2.90 -11.46
CA ILE A 99 4.17 -4.22 -11.59
C ILE A 99 3.54 -4.64 -10.25
N ALA A 100 4.30 -4.57 -9.15
CA ALA A 100 3.78 -4.89 -7.81
C ALA A 100 2.59 -3.99 -7.43
N ASN A 101 2.68 -2.69 -7.73
CA ASN A 101 1.61 -1.75 -7.50
C ASN A 101 0.34 -2.09 -8.29
N LEU A 102 0.46 -2.49 -9.56
CA LEU A 102 -0.68 -2.87 -10.41
C LEU A 102 -1.37 -4.15 -9.91
N CYS A 103 -0.62 -5.12 -9.37
CA CYS A 103 -1.21 -6.28 -8.71
C CYS A 103 -2.04 -5.87 -7.48
N VAL A 104 -1.54 -4.93 -6.68
CA VAL A 104 -2.30 -4.40 -5.55
C VAL A 104 -3.51 -3.61 -6.03
N VAL A 105 -3.39 -2.79 -7.07
CA VAL A 105 -4.52 -2.07 -7.67
C VAL A 105 -5.62 -3.04 -8.07
N ALA A 106 -5.28 -4.16 -8.73
CA ALA A 106 -6.27 -5.16 -9.10
C ALA A 106 -7.01 -5.72 -7.88
N LEU A 107 -6.29 -6.07 -6.81
CA LEU A 107 -6.90 -6.57 -5.57
C LEU A 107 -7.80 -5.53 -4.89
N LEU A 108 -7.33 -4.28 -4.79
CA LEU A 108 -8.09 -3.21 -4.14
C LEU A 108 -9.36 -2.88 -4.94
N SER A 109 -9.25 -2.81 -6.27
CA SER A 109 -10.40 -2.61 -7.15
C SER A 109 -11.41 -3.74 -7.01
N LEU A 110 -10.96 -5.00 -7.01
CA LEU A 110 -11.83 -6.15 -6.79
C LEU A 110 -12.53 -6.08 -5.42
N THR A 111 -11.79 -5.67 -4.38
CA THR A 111 -12.32 -5.50 -3.04
C THR A 111 -13.39 -4.40 -2.96
N LEU A 112 -13.24 -3.31 -3.71
CA LEU A 112 -14.25 -2.25 -3.78
C LEU A 112 -15.49 -2.65 -4.59
N LEU A 113 -15.31 -3.45 -5.65
CA LEU A 113 -16.42 -3.90 -6.50
C LEU A 113 -17.24 -5.03 -5.86
N ALA A 114 -16.59 -5.92 -5.12
CA ALA A 114 -17.21 -7.10 -4.51
C ALA A 114 -17.50 -6.96 -3.00
N GLY A 115 -17.14 -5.82 -2.40
CA GLY A 115 -17.12 -5.59 -0.94
C GLY A 115 -18.35 -4.92 -0.36
#